data_AF-A0A9R0TNC9-F1
#
_entry.id   AF-A0A9R0TNC9-F1
#
_cell.length_a   1.000
_cell.length_b   1.000
_cell.length_c   1.000
_cell.angle_alpha   90.00
_cell.angle_beta   90.00
_cell.angle_gamma   90.00
#
_symmetry.space_group_name_H-M   'P 1'
#
loop_
_entity.id
_entity.type
_entity.pdbx_description
1 polymer ?
#
loop_
_entity_poly.entity_id
_entity_poly.type
_entity_poly.pdbx_seq_one_letter_code
_entity_poly.pdbx_strand_id
1 'polypeptide(L)'
;MQFDELLGKGAMKSVYRGFDEVRGVEVAWNQANLADVLRTPDALQRMYSEVHLLSTLRHDAIIAFHASWVSVSSPSPRGGCAGGAPRRTFNFITELFSSGTLRAYRLRYPRVSLRAVRGWARQILRGLAYLHAHDPPVIHRDLKCDNVFVNGHQGTVKIGDLGLAAVLRGAQAAHSVIGTPEFMAPEMYDEDYDELVDVYSFGMCMLEMLTVEYPYAECSNPAQIYKKVTSGKLPDAFYRVNDADARRFIGRCLVPASHRPSAQELLLDPFLSTQDTTMTLSPPPLLPALPTSGDRNDNPEEAEPVAARTDMTITGKLNTDDDTIFLKVQIVDEAGHSRNIYFPFDIAGDTATEVAREMVKELDITDRDPSEIAAMIQQEIMRLVPDWVGGGCDDQQEYYTYADNDDNEEQPPFYYLSSSPTSSNGSHCGTGPTTSGGGHGGWFQGA
;
A
#
# COMPACT_ATOMS: atom_id res chain seq x y z
N MET A 1 4.95 -31.51 3.19
CA MET A 1 5.36 -31.37 1.78
C MET A 1 5.23 -29.91 1.35
N GLN A 2 6.13 -29.41 0.49
CA GLN A 2 5.95 -28.14 -0.24
C GLN A 2 5.51 -28.47 -1.68
N PHE A 3 4.68 -27.62 -2.29
CA PHE A 3 4.35 -27.69 -3.72
C PHE A 3 4.99 -26.51 -4.48
N ASP A 4 5.24 -26.69 -5.78
CA ASP A 4 5.74 -25.62 -6.67
C ASP A 4 4.66 -24.58 -7.06
N GLU A 5 3.55 -24.54 -6.32
CA GLU A 5 2.45 -23.59 -6.51
C GLU A 5 2.73 -22.30 -5.71
N LEU A 6 3.16 -21.25 -6.41
CA LEU A 6 3.35 -19.92 -5.85
C LEU A 6 1.98 -19.23 -5.66
N LEU A 7 1.63 -18.91 -4.41
CA LEU A 7 0.38 -18.26 -4.02
C LEU A 7 0.51 -16.72 -4.02
N GLY A 8 1.71 -16.21 -3.78
CA GLY A 8 2.02 -14.79 -3.79
C GLY A 8 3.52 -14.53 -3.60
N LYS A 9 3.98 -13.33 -3.98
CA LYS A 9 5.35 -12.89 -3.75
C LYS A 9 5.31 -11.44 -3.27
N GLY A 10 5.77 -11.20 -2.05
CA GLY A 10 6.12 -9.86 -1.58
C GLY A 10 7.62 -9.61 -1.72
N ALA A 11 8.08 -8.47 -1.20
CA ALA A 11 9.48 -8.07 -1.14
C ALA A 11 10.42 -9.18 -0.64
N MET A 12 10.26 -9.57 0.62
CA MET A 12 11.18 -10.48 1.33
C MET A 12 10.85 -11.95 1.15
N LYS A 13 9.57 -12.28 0.90
CA LYS A 13 9.02 -13.63 1.01
C LYS A 13 8.15 -14.01 -0.19
N SER A 14 8.45 -15.17 -0.75
CA SER A 14 7.55 -15.92 -1.63
C SER A 14 6.68 -16.84 -0.77
N VAL A 15 5.37 -16.85 -1.00
CA VAL A 15 4.42 -17.72 -0.31
C VAL A 15 4.03 -18.84 -1.27
N TYR A 16 4.35 -20.08 -0.90
CA TYR A 16 4.01 -21.29 -1.65
C TYR A 16 2.90 -22.06 -0.95
N ARG A 17 2.17 -22.89 -1.69
CA ARG A 17 1.25 -23.86 -1.10
C ARG A 17 2.05 -25.03 -0.51
N GLY A 18 1.69 -25.43 0.70
CA GLY A 18 2.24 -26.62 1.36
C GLY A 18 1.15 -27.52 1.91
N PHE A 19 1.53 -28.71 2.35
CA PHE A 19 0.67 -29.67 3.02
C PHE A 19 1.35 -30.23 4.26
N ASP A 20 0.66 -30.15 5.40
CA ASP A 20 1.06 -30.80 6.65
C ASP A 20 0.57 -32.26 6.60
N GLU A 21 1.51 -33.18 6.34
CA GLU A 21 1.26 -34.61 6.19
C GLU A 21 0.89 -35.31 7.51
N VAL A 22 1.10 -34.65 8.67
CA VAL A 22 0.75 -35.18 10.00
C VAL A 22 -0.68 -34.75 10.39
N ARG A 23 -1.05 -33.51 10.06
CA ARG A 23 -2.38 -32.96 10.36
C ARG A 23 -3.40 -33.12 9.23
N GLY A 24 -2.95 -33.46 8.01
CA GLY A 24 -3.80 -33.62 6.83
C GLY A 24 -4.38 -32.32 6.30
N VAL A 25 -3.69 -31.19 6.48
CA VAL A 25 -4.20 -29.85 6.12
C VAL A 25 -3.24 -29.08 5.22
N GLU A 26 -3.79 -28.22 4.37
CA GLU A 26 -3.01 -27.29 3.57
C GLU A 26 -2.52 -26.11 4.41
N VAL A 27 -1.33 -25.61 4.08
CA VAL A 27 -0.62 -24.55 4.81
C VAL A 27 0.03 -23.56 3.85
N ALA A 28 0.20 -22.32 4.30
CA ALA A 28 0.99 -21.32 3.60
C ALA A 28 2.47 -21.49 3.99
N TRP A 29 3.31 -21.79 3.00
CA TRP A 29 4.75 -21.96 3.15
C TRP A 29 5.46 -20.67 2.74
N ASN A 30 5.73 -19.81 3.72
CA ASN A 30 6.45 -18.56 3.51
C ASN A 30 7.94 -18.88 3.43
N GLN A 31 8.60 -18.51 2.32
CA GLN A 31 10.01 -18.73 2.08
C GLN A 31 10.71 -17.42 1.71
N ALA A 32 11.80 -17.11 2.41
CA ALA A 32 12.63 -15.93 2.20
C ALA A 32 14.10 -16.33 2.01
N ASN A 33 14.82 -15.62 1.13
CA ASN A 33 16.24 -15.86 0.90
C ASN A 33 17.07 -15.09 1.93
N LEU A 34 17.85 -15.81 2.75
CA LEU A 34 18.69 -15.16 3.78
C LEU A 34 19.79 -14.29 3.17
N ALA A 35 20.21 -14.52 1.92
CA ALA A 35 21.18 -13.66 1.25
C ALA A 35 20.61 -12.28 0.85
N ASP A 36 19.28 -12.18 0.65
CA ASP A 36 18.60 -10.92 0.37
C ASP A 36 18.23 -10.21 1.69
N VAL A 37 17.68 -10.95 2.65
CA VAL A 37 17.24 -10.41 3.94
C VAL A 37 18.39 -9.94 4.85
N LEU A 38 19.59 -10.51 4.69
CA LEU A 38 20.81 -10.02 5.38
C LEU A 38 21.47 -8.82 4.69
N ARG A 39 20.89 -8.27 3.60
CA ARG A 39 21.40 -7.08 2.91
C ARG A 39 21.17 -5.79 3.73
N THR A 40 20.05 -5.70 4.44
CA THR A 40 19.69 -4.54 5.26
C THR A 40 19.31 -4.98 6.68
N PRO A 41 19.70 -4.23 7.74
CA PRO A 41 19.27 -4.54 9.11
C PRO A 41 17.74 -4.54 9.26
N ASP A 42 17.07 -3.65 8.55
CA ASP A 42 15.62 -3.47 8.62
C ASP A 42 14.87 -4.69 8.08
N ALA A 43 15.32 -5.30 6.96
CA ALA A 43 14.68 -6.52 6.44
C ALA A 43 14.83 -7.71 7.40
N LEU A 44 16.00 -7.86 8.02
CA LEU A 44 16.23 -8.87 9.05
C LEU A 44 15.35 -8.63 10.29
N GLN A 45 15.24 -7.38 10.74
CA GLN A 45 14.41 -7.02 11.89
C GLN A 45 12.92 -7.23 11.62
N ARG A 46 12.43 -6.82 10.44
CA ARG A 46 11.04 -7.03 10.00
C ARG A 46 10.69 -8.54 9.99
N MET A 47 11.53 -9.38 9.39
CA MET A 47 11.36 -10.84 9.41
C MET A 47 11.35 -11.41 10.84
N TYR A 48 12.32 -11.02 11.67
CA TYR A 48 12.42 -11.53 13.04
C TYR A 48 11.18 -11.14 13.86
N SER A 49 10.72 -9.88 13.74
CA SER A 49 9.51 -9.39 14.38
C SER A 49 8.26 -10.16 13.95
N GLU A 50 8.06 -10.40 12.65
CA GLU A 50 6.92 -11.17 12.14
C GLU A 50 6.87 -12.57 12.77
N VAL A 51 7.98 -13.31 12.68
CA VAL A 51 8.07 -14.69 13.17
C VAL A 51 7.91 -14.73 14.69
N HIS A 52 8.55 -13.81 15.42
CA HIS A 52 8.50 -13.78 16.88
C HIS A 52 7.07 -13.50 17.38
N LEU A 53 6.40 -12.49 16.82
CA LEU A 53 5.02 -12.15 17.17
C LEU A 53 4.06 -13.29 16.77
N LEU A 54 4.09 -13.76 15.53
CA LEU A 54 3.24 -14.88 15.10
C LEU A 54 3.49 -16.15 15.94
N SER A 55 4.73 -16.42 16.36
CA SER A 55 5.04 -17.58 17.21
C SER A 55 4.42 -17.50 18.61
N THR A 56 4.09 -16.30 19.11
CA THR A 56 3.54 -16.07 20.47
C THR A 56 2.03 -15.79 20.49
N LEU A 57 1.50 -15.10 19.47
CA LEU A 57 0.10 -14.67 19.39
C LEU A 57 -0.88 -15.83 19.10
N ARG A 58 -2.01 -15.88 19.80
CA ARG A 58 -3.03 -16.95 19.70
C ARG A 58 -4.44 -16.38 19.86
N HIS A 59 -5.08 -16.08 18.73
CA HIS A 59 -6.45 -15.54 18.71
C HIS A 59 -7.16 -15.85 17.38
N ASP A 60 -8.49 -16.06 17.39
CA ASP A 60 -9.27 -16.50 16.23
C ASP A 60 -9.25 -15.54 15.03
N ALA A 61 -8.94 -14.25 15.27
CA ALA A 61 -8.82 -13.23 14.22
C ALA A 61 -7.37 -12.85 13.87
N ILE A 62 -6.36 -13.61 14.33
CA ILE A 62 -4.94 -13.44 13.96
C ILE A 62 -4.47 -14.70 13.24
N ILE A 63 -3.65 -14.55 12.20
CA ILE A 63 -3.12 -15.68 11.42
C ILE A 63 -2.30 -16.65 12.29
N ALA A 64 -2.64 -17.94 12.23
CA ALA A 64 -2.04 -18.96 13.06
C ALA A 64 -0.67 -19.41 12.52
N PHE A 65 0.37 -19.19 13.32
CA PHE A 65 1.70 -19.77 13.12
C PHE A 65 1.73 -21.27 13.40
N HIS A 66 2.57 -22.03 12.69
CA HIS A 66 2.74 -23.47 12.88
C HIS A 66 4.20 -23.87 13.15
N ALA A 67 5.17 -23.39 12.36
CA ALA A 67 6.59 -23.73 12.52
C ALA A 67 7.51 -22.75 11.77
N SER A 68 8.82 -22.75 12.08
CA SER A 68 9.84 -22.06 11.28
C SER A 68 11.21 -22.73 11.39
N TRP A 69 12.00 -22.71 10.30
CA TRP A 69 13.37 -23.24 10.26
C TRP A 69 14.20 -22.64 9.12
N VAL A 70 15.51 -22.85 9.17
CA VAL A 70 16.44 -22.54 8.07
C VAL A 70 16.71 -23.80 7.26
N SER A 71 16.53 -23.73 5.94
CA SER A 71 16.94 -24.76 4.99
C SER A 71 18.24 -24.34 4.29
N VAL A 72 19.10 -25.31 3.97
CA VAL A 72 20.34 -25.08 3.21
C VAL A 72 20.38 -26.00 2.01
N SER A 73 20.23 -25.42 0.81
CA SER A 73 20.22 -26.15 -0.46
C SER A 73 21.59 -26.09 -1.12
N SER A 74 22.19 -27.26 -1.37
CA SER A 74 23.38 -27.38 -2.21
C SER A 74 23.12 -26.87 -3.64
N PRO A 75 24.12 -26.28 -4.32
CA PRO A 75 23.97 -25.89 -5.72
C PRO A 75 23.60 -27.09 -6.60
N SER A 76 22.69 -26.90 -7.56
CA SER A 76 22.34 -27.97 -8.52
C SER A 76 23.50 -28.23 -9.48
N PRO A 77 24.03 -29.46 -9.57
CA PRO A 77 25.13 -29.79 -10.48
C PRO A 77 24.74 -29.71 -11.96
N ARG A 78 23.45 -29.52 -12.27
CA ARG A 78 22.95 -29.30 -13.65
C ARG A 78 23.12 -27.86 -14.13
N GLY A 79 23.53 -26.93 -13.26
CA GLY A 79 23.61 -25.49 -13.53
C GLY A 79 24.97 -24.95 -14.01
N GLY A 80 25.86 -25.80 -14.54
CA GLY A 80 27.14 -25.41 -15.19
C GLY A 80 28.25 -24.87 -14.27
N CYS A 81 27.91 -24.12 -13.22
CA CYS A 81 28.86 -23.39 -12.38
C CYS A 81 29.22 -24.18 -11.10
N ALA A 82 30.27 -25.01 -11.18
CA ALA A 82 30.88 -25.67 -10.03
C ALA A 82 31.62 -24.66 -9.14
N GLY A 83 30.87 -23.93 -8.30
CA GLY A 83 31.40 -22.90 -7.41
C GLY A 83 30.36 -22.01 -6.69
N GLY A 84 29.06 -22.17 -6.97
CA GLY A 84 28.02 -21.39 -6.30
C GLY A 84 27.98 -21.61 -4.79
N ALA A 85 27.71 -20.54 -4.02
CA ALA A 85 27.47 -20.65 -2.59
C ALA A 85 26.17 -21.42 -2.29
N PRO A 86 26.09 -22.19 -1.18
CA PRO A 86 24.87 -22.91 -0.81
C PRO A 86 23.75 -21.92 -0.49
N ARG A 87 22.59 -22.05 -1.14
CA ARG A 87 21.45 -21.14 -0.94
C ARG A 87 20.82 -21.44 0.42
N ARG A 88 20.71 -20.44 1.28
CA ARG A 88 20.08 -20.55 2.61
C ARG A 88 18.73 -19.86 2.56
N THR A 89 17.65 -20.60 2.82
CA THR A 89 16.30 -20.02 2.92
C THR A 89 15.78 -20.11 4.34
N PHE A 90 15.21 -19.02 4.83
CA PHE A 90 14.36 -19.05 6.00
C PHE A 90 12.94 -19.46 5.56
N ASN A 91 12.32 -20.39 6.27
CA ASN A 91 11.01 -20.93 5.95
C ASN A 91 10.14 -20.83 7.20
N PHE A 92 8.90 -20.35 7.07
CA PHE A 92 7.91 -20.38 8.15
C PHE A 92 6.51 -20.68 7.65
N ILE A 93 5.77 -21.43 8.45
CA ILE A 93 4.49 -22.03 8.09
C ILE A 93 3.37 -21.36 8.86
N THR A 94 2.36 -20.90 8.14
CA THR A 94 1.11 -20.36 8.67
C THR A 94 -0.08 -21.12 8.08
N GLU A 95 -1.28 -20.92 8.64
CA GLU A 95 -2.50 -21.44 8.02
C GLU A 95 -2.73 -20.84 6.61
N LEU A 96 -3.47 -21.55 5.75
CA LEU A 96 -3.73 -21.15 4.37
C LEU A 96 -5.14 -20.55 4.19
N PHE A 97 -5.24 -19.43 3.47
CA PHE A 97 -6.50 -18.81 3.08
C PHE A 97 -6.75 -18.94 1.58
N SER A 98 -7.47 -19.98 1.18
CA SER A 98 -7.81 -20.29 -0.23
C SER A 98 -8.69 -19.24 -0.92
N SER A 99 -9.28 -18.29 -0.18
CA SER A 99 -10.06 -17.18 -0.75
C SER A 99 -9.26 -15.88 -0.92
N GLY A 100 -7.97 -15.86 -0.55
CA GLY A 100 -7.06 -14.74 -0.72
C GLY A 100 -7.25 -13.61 0.31
N THR A 101 -6.74 -12.42 -0.05
CA THR A 101 -6.85 -11.19 0.74
C THR A 101 -8.27 -10.62 0.68
N LEU A 102 -8.62 -9.79 1.66
CA LEU A 102 -9.91 -9.11 1.74
C LEU A 102 -10.10 -8.15 0.55
N ARG A 103 -9.03 -7.48 0.07
CA ARG A 103 -9.05 -6.71 -1.18
C ARG A 103 -9.46 -7.59 -2.36
N ALA A 104 -8.71 -8.67 -2.61
CA ALA A 104 -8.95 -9.57 -3.74
C ALA A 104 -10.36 -10.19 -3.67
N TYR A 105 -10.83 -10.52 -2.47
CA TYR A 105 -12.18 -11.04 -2.24
C TYR A 105 -13.27 -9.99 -2.52
N ARG A 106 -13.09 -8.73 -2.11
CA ARG A 106 -14.05 -7.64 -2.40
C ARG A 106 -14.10 -7.31 -3.90
N LEU A 107 -12.95 -7.24 -4.57
CA LEU A 107 -12.86 -7.03 -6.02
C LEU A 107 -13.54 -8.17 -6.80
N ARG A 108 -13.34 -9.42 -6.39
CA ARG A 108 -13.98 -10.61 -7.00
C ARG A 108 -15.48 -10.68 -6.75
N TYR A 109 -15.95 -10.22 -5.58
CA TYR A 109 -17.33 -10.28 -5.15
C TYR A 109 -17.84 -8.90 -4.70
N PRO A 110 -18.02 -7.91 -5.60
CA PRO A 110 -18.32 -6.53 -5.20
C PRO A 110 -19.64 -6.39 -4.43
N ARG A 111 -20.65 -7.21 -4.75
CA ARG A 111 -21.99 -7.18 -4.13
C ARG A 111 -22.10 -8.03 -2.85
N VAL A 112 -21.37 -7.64 -1.80
CA VAL A 112 -21.49 -8.23 -0.45
C VAL A 112 -22.48 -7.43 0.39
N SER A 113 -23.25 -8.13 1.24
CA SER A 113 -24.20 -7.47 2.16
C SER A 113 -23.50 -6.72 3.30
N LEU A 114 -24.07 -5.60 3.74
CA LEU A 114 -23.58 -4.83 4.90
C LEU A 114 -23.46 -5.68 6.17
N ARG A 115 -24.35 -6.67 6.35
CA ARG A 115 -24.31 -7.64 7.46
C ARG A 115 -23.04 -8.51 7.46
N ALA A 116 -22.52 -8.87 6.28
CA ALA A 116 -21.24 -9.58 6.16
C ALA A 116 -20.04 -8.64 6.41
N VAL A 117 -20.08 -7.41 5.91
CA VAL A 117 -19.04 -6.40 6.20
C VAL A 117 -18.96 -6.09 7.70
N ARG A 118 -20.10 -5.86 8.38
CA ARG A 118 -20.18 -5.77 9.86
C ARG A 118 -19.67 -7.04 10.55
N GLY A 119 -19.82 -8.21 9.91
CA GLY A 119 -19.27 -9.49 10.35
C GLY A 119 -17.75 -9.54 10.32
N TRP A 120 -17.12 -9.02 9.28
CA TRP A 120 -15.66 -8.90 9.13
C TRP A 120 -15.09 -7.79 10.01
N ALA A 121 -15.75 -6.63 10.08
CA ALA A 121 -15.40 -5.51 10.94
C ALA A 121 -15.22 -5.93 12.40
N ARG A 122 -16.20 -6.67 12.95
CA ARG A 122 -16.13 -7.24 14.31
C ARG A 122 -15.01 -8.27 14.51
N GLN A 123 -14.53 -8.93 13.46
CA GLN A 123 -13.41 -9.88 13.57
C GLN A 123 -12.08 -9.13 13.60
N ILE A 124 -11.88 -8.19 12.66
CA ILE A 124 -10.69 -7.33 12.61
C ILE A 124 -10.54 -6.55 13.93
N LEU A 125 -11.60 -5.90 14.43
CA LEU A 125 -11.55 -5.18 15.71
C LEU A 125 -11.28 -6.07 16.93
N ARG A 126 -11.71 -7.34 16.93
CA ARG A 126 -11.29 -8.29 17.97
C ARG A 126 -9.83 -8.67 17.84
N GLY A 127 -9.30 -8.76 16.62
CA GLY A 127 -7.87 -8.94 16.35
C GLY A 127 -7.06 -7.78 16.92
N LEU A 128 -7.45 -6.54 16.61
CA LEU A 128 -6.81 -5.33 17.14
C LEU A 128 -6.93 -5.24 18.67
N ALA A 129 -8.14 -5.35 19.24
CA ALA A 129 -8.32 -5.32 20.69
C ALA A 129 -7.56 -6.43 21.44
N TYR A 130 -7.29 -7.57 20.78
CA TYR A 130 -6.39 -8.60 21.31
C TYR A 130 -4.91 -8.15 21.29
N LEU A 131 -4.41 -7.65 20.15
CA LEU A 131 -3.02 -7.15 20.00
C LEU A 131 -2.72 -5.99 20.95
N HIS A 132 -3.67 -5.04 21.06
CA HIS A 132 -3.58 -3.83 21.87
C HIS A 132 -3.64 -4.14 23.39
N ALA A 133 -4.24 -5.26 23.79
CA ALA A 133 -4.35 -5.68 25.19
C ALA A 133 -3.12 -6.47 25.72
N HIS A 134 -2.04 -6.57 24.94
CA HIS A 134 -0.77 -7.10 25.43
C HIS A 134 -0.05 -6.10 26.36
N ASP A 135 0.80 -6.61 27.25
CA ASP A 135 1.76 -5.81 28.02
C ASP A 135 3.20 -6.19 27.58
N PRO A 136 3.92 -5.32 26.84
CA PRO A 136 3.45 -4.04 26.26
C PRO A 136 2.55 -4.25 25.03
N PRO A 137 1.76 -3.24 24.61
CA PRO A 137 0.86 -3.35 23.45
C PRO A 137 1.58 -3.70 22.15
N VAL A 138 0.93 -4.52 21.32
CA VAL A 138 1.39 -4.84 19.96
C VAL A 138 0.61 -3.98 18.97
N ILE A 139 1.31 -3.12 18.21
CA ILE A 139 0.71 -2.26 17.17
C ILE A 139 1.02 -2.88 15.80
N HIS A 140 0.05 -2.95 14.90
CA HIS A 140 0.19 -3.56 13.56
C HIS A 140 0.93 -2.64 12.57
N ARG A 141 0.58 -1.35 12.55
CA ARG A 141 1.18 -0.25 11.75
C ARG A 141 1.02 -0.33 10.22
N ASP A 142 0.68 -1.49 9.65
CA ASP A 142 0.37 -1.65 8.21
C ASP A 142 -0.94 -2.45 8.03
N LEU A 143 -2.00 -2.07 8.74
CA LEU A 143 -3.29 -2.73 8.59
C LEU A 143 -4.00 -2.25 7.31
N LYS A 144 -4.17 -3.15 6.34
CA LYS A 144 -4.84 -2.90 5.07
C LYS A 144 -5.62 -4.13 4.59
N CYS A 145 -6.54 -3.97 3.64
CA CYS A 145 -7.32 -5.11 3.12
C CYS A 145 -6.47 -6.19 2.42
N ASP A 146 -5.21 -5.91 2.12
CA ASP A 146 -4.26 -6.92 1.61
C ASP A 146 -3.59 -7.73 2.72
N ASN A 147 -3.47 -7.17 3.94
CA ASN A 147 -2.93 -7.85 5.11
C ASN A 147 -4.03 -8.54 5.96
N VAL A 148 -5.30 -8.48 5.52
CA VAL A 148 -6.42 -9.24 6.09
C VAL A 148 -6.83 -10.34 5.13
N PHE A 149 -6.89 -11.58 5.60
CA PHE A 149 -7.17 -12.78 4.80
C PHE A 149 -8.58 -13.31 5.05
N VAL A 150 -9.20 -13.92 4.02
CA VAL A 150 -10.60 -14.38 4.06
C VAL A 150 -10.68 -15.90 3.97
N ASN A 151 -11.51 -16.52 4.81
CA ASN A 151 -12.02 -17.87 4.59
C ASN A 151 -13.47 -17.79 4.08
N GLY A 152 -13.63 -17.79 2.75
CA GLY A 152 -14.93 -17.61 2.08
C GLY A 152 -15.95 -18.71 2.35
N HIS A 153 -15.52 -19.89 2.84
CA HIS A 153 -16.42 -20.98 3.22
C HIS A 153 -17.03 -20.79 4.62
N GLN A 154 -16.30 -20.12 5.52
CA GLN A 154 -16.73 -19.86 6.91
C GLN A 154 -17.24 -18.42 7.11
N GLY A 155 -16.98 -17.52 6.17
CA GLY A 155 -17.25 -16.08 6.32
C GLY A 155 -16.34 -15.40 7.34
N THR A 156 -15.24 -16.05 7.73
CA THR A 156 -14.28 -15.54 8.72
C THR A 156 -13.13 -14.78 8.07
N VAL A 157 -12.54 -13.85 8.82
CA VAL A 157 -11.36 -13.08 8.40
C VAL A 157 -10.32 -13.02 9.52
N LYS A 158 -9.04 -12.98 9.15
CA LYS A 158 -7.94 -12.83 10.10
C LYS A 158 -6.91 -11.82 9.62
N ILE A 159 -6.32 -11.09 10.56
CA ILE A 159 -5.19 -10.19 10.34
C ILE A 159 -3.90 -11.02 10.22
N GLY A 160 -3.06 -10.68 9.24
CA GLY A 160 -1.73 -11.23 9.03
C GLY A 160 -0.71 -10.15 8.68
N ASP A 161 0.46 -10.60 8.25
CA ASP A 161 1.68 -9.81 8.02
C ASP A 161 2.04 -8.83 9.15
N LEU A 162 2.70 -9.37 10.18
CA LEU A 162 3.22 -8.59 11.31
C LEU A 162 4.68 -8.14 11.07
N GLY A 163 5.17 -8.12 9.83
CA GLY A 163 6.54 -7.69 9.51
C GLY A 163 6.83 -6.23 9.86
N LEU A 164 5.79 -5.39 9.90
CA LEU A 164 5.87 -3.99 10.32
C LEU A 164 5.36 -3.74 11.74
N ALA A 165 4.93 -4.76 12.48
CA ALA A 165 4.41 -4.58 13.83
C ALA A 165 5.49 -4.13 14.84
N ALA A 166 5.06 -3.48 15.93
CA ALA A 166 5.93 -3.00 17.01
C ALA A 166 5.38 -3.37 18.40
N VAL A 167 6.27 -3.38 19.39
CA VAL A 167 5.94 -3.58 20.82
C VAL A 167 6.49 -2.38 21.59
N LEU A 168 5.62 -1.42 21.97
CA LEU A 168 6.06 -0.15 22.58
C LEU A 168 6.51 -0.34 24.03
N ARG A 169 7.82 -0.27 24.29
CA ARG A 169 8.38 -0.40 25.64
C ARG A 169 8.56 0.97 26.31
N GLY A 170 7.47 1.48 26.86
CA GLY A 170 7.41 2.80 27.50
C GLY A 170 7.31 3.93 26.47
N ALA A 171 7.61 5.16 26.88
CA ALA A 171 7.54 6.37 26.05
C ALA A 171 8.70 6.48 25.02
N GLN A 172 8.96 5.40 24.29
CA GLN A 172 9.78 5.40 23.09
C GLN A 172 8.85 5.10 21.91
N ALA A 173 8.36 6.17 21.28
CA ALA A 173 7.58 6.04 20.05
C ALA A 173 8.44 5.46 18.90
N ALA A 174 7.76 4.90 17.90
CA ALA A 174 8.44 4.10 16.90
C ALA A 174 8.92 4.96 15.71
N HIS A 175 10.13 5.50 15.88
CA HIS A 175 10.88 6.45 15.01
C HIS A 175 11.17 5.96 13.58
N SER A 176 10.12 5.68 12.81
CA SER A 176 10.16 5.26 11.42
C SER A 176 8.79 5.44 10.77
N VAL A 177 8.68 6.36 9.83
CA VAL A 177 7.54 6.39 8.88
C VAL A 177 7.64 5.16 7.97
N ILE A 178 6.78 4.17 8.22
CA ILE A 178 6.62 2.96 7.41
C ILE A 178 5.14 2.61 7.39
N GLY A 179 4.63 2.17 6.24
CA GLY A 179 3.25 1.76 6.05
C GLY A 179 2.80 2.05 4.62
N THR A 180 1.51 1.81 4.37
CA THR A 180 0.86 2.08 3.09
C THR A 180 0.12 3.41 3.18
N PRO A 181 0.55 4.51 2.49
CA PRO A 181 0.10 5.88 2.78
C PRO A 181 -1.42 6.09 2.83
N GLU A 182 -2.18 5.33 2.03
CA GLU A 182 -3.64 5.37 1.96
C GLU A 182 -4.33 4.92 3.27
N PHE A 183 -3.62 4.20 4.13
CA PHE A 183 -4.10 3.68 5.42
C PHE A 183 -3.39 4.32 6.62
N MET A 184 -2.39 5.18 6.42
CA MET A 184 -1.59 5.76 7.50
C MET A 184 -2.34 6.92 8.19
N ALA A 185 -2.37 6.88 9.52
CA ALA A 185 -2.89 7.97 10.34
C ALA A 185 -1.94 9.20 10.28
N PRO A 186 -2.44 10.44 10.41
CA PRO A 186 -1.60 11.64 10.31
C PRO A 186 -0.44 11.65 11.33
N GLU A 187 -0.67 11.20 12.56
CA GLU A 187 0.36 11.13 13.61
C GLU A 187 1.50 10.14 13.31
N MET A 188 1.35 9.22 12.34
CA MET A 188 2.45 8.36 11.89
C MET A 188 3.63 9.15 11.29
N TYR A 189 3.37 10.36 10.77
CA TYR A 189 4.39 11.22 10.16
C TYR A 189 5.18 12.05 11.19
N ASP A 190 4.61 12.30 12.37
CA ASP A 190 5.28 12.99 13.48
C ASP A 190 6.19 12.05 14.29
N GLU A 191 6.16 10.74 13.99
CA GLU A 191 6.90 9.66 14.67
C GLU A 191 6.57 9.46 16.17
N ASP A 192 5.54 10.15 16.71
CA ASP A 192 4.97 9.97 18.06
C ASP A 192 3.52 9.48 17.98
N TYR A 193 3.29 8.18 18.20
CA TYR A 193 1.99 7.53 18.01
C TYR A 193 1.80 6.27 18.87
N ASP A 194 0.53 5.92 19.11
CA ASP A 194 0.04 4.81 19.93
C ASP A 194 -0.72 3.76 19.09
N GLU A 195 -1.44 2.82 19.74
CA GLU A 195 -2.20 1.79 19.06
C GLU A 195 -3.40 2.28 18.23
N LEU A 196 -3.83 3.54 18.40
CA LEU A 196 -4.98 4.10 17.70
C LEU A 196 -4.71 4.30 16.21
N VAL A 197 -3.46 4.25 15.75
CA VAL A 197 -3.12 4.25 14.31
C VAL A 197 -3.77 3.08 13.58
N ASP A 198 -3.78 1.88 14.19
CA ASP A 198 -4.44 0.70 13.63
C ASP A 198 -5.96 0.90 13.51
N VAL A 199 -6.57 1.74 14.36
CA VAL A 199 -7.99 2.10 14.29
C VAL A 199 -8.28 3.02 13.11
N TYR A 200 -7.39 3.95 12.78
CA TYR A 200 -7.50 4.78 11.57
C TYR A 200 -7.40 3.91 10.31
N SER A 201 -6.38 3.03 10.27
CA SER A 201 -6.18 2.07 9.19
C SER A 201 -7.36 1.10 9.05
N PHE A 202 -7.98 0.69 10.15
CA PHE A 202 -9.26 -0.05 10.15
C PHE A 202 -10.42 0.76 9.57
N GLY A 203 -10.48 2.07 9.85
CA GLY A 203 -11.42 2.99 9.21
C GLY A 203 -11.29 3.01 7.68
N MET A 204 -10.05 3.03 7.18
CA MET A 204 -9.76 2.94 5.74
C MET A 204 -10.08 1.55 5.15
N CYS A 205 -9.83 0.46 5.88
CA CYS A 205 -10.28 -0.88 5.49
C CYS A 205 -11.82 -0.97 5.42
N MET A 206 -12.53 -0.35 6.35
CA MET A 206 -14.00 -0.25 6.34
C MET A 206 -14.52 0.57 5.17
N LEU A 207 -13.80 1.63 4.77
CA LEU A 207 -14.12 2.42 3.59
C LEU A 207 -14.00 1.58 2.31
N GLU A 208 -12.82 0.99 2.06
CA GLU A 208 -12.54 0.13 0.90
C GLU A 208 -13.51 -1.07 0.82
N MET A 209 -13.85 -1.68 1.97
CA MET A 209 -14.85 -2.75 2.01
C MET A 209 -16.25 -2.31 1.55
N LEU A 210 -16.65 -1.05 1.73
CA LEU A 210 -17.99 -0.58 1.36
C LEU A 210 -18.07 0.01 -0.04
N THR A 211 -17.02 0.71 -0.50
CA THR A 211 -16.97 1.32 -1.83
C THR A 211 -16.46 0.35 -2.91
N VAL A 212 -15.59 -0.59 -2.54
CA VAL A 212 -14.73 -1.35 -3.49
C VAL A 212 -13.80 -0.41 -4.28
N GLU A 213 -13.48 0.75 -3.69
CA GLU A 213 -12.52 1.74 -4.19
C GLU A 213 -11.37 1.85 -3.18
N TYR A 214 -10.15 1.99 -3.67
CA TYR A 214 -8.98 2.19 -2.82
C TYR A 214 -9.05 3.59 -2.15
N PRO A 215 -8.64 3.75 -0.88
CA PRO A 215 -8.63 5.07 -0.26
C PRO A 215 -7.68 6.01 -1.02
N TYR A 216 -8.06 7.28 -1.17
CA TYR A 216 -7.34 8.29 -1.94
C TYR A 216 -7.02 7.93 -3.40
N ALA A 217 -7.78 7.04 -4.05
CA ALA A 217 -7.63 6.71 -5.48
C ALA A 217 -7.79 7.91 -6.44
N GLU A 218 -8.24 9.07 -5.95
CA GLU A 218 -8.27 10.34 -6.68
C GLU A 218 -6.97 11.16 -6.59
N CYS A 219 -5.91 10.64 -5.95
CA CYS A 219 -4.56 11.24 -5.91
C CYS A 219 -3.60 10.50 -6.86
N SER A 220 -2.72 11.26 -7.53
CA SER A 220 -1.75 10.68 -8.48
C SER A 220 -0.52 10.09 -7.79
N ASN A 221 -0.15 10.60 -6.61
CA ASN A 221 1.11 10.28 -5.93
C ASN A 221 0.96 10.31 -4.39
N PRO A 222 1.93 9.77 -3.63
CA PRO A 222 1.89 9.74 -2.16
C PRO A 222 1.97 11.12 -1.47
N ALA A 223 2.62 12.12 -2.07
CA ALA A 223 2.72 13.46 -1.49
C ALA A 223 1.37 14.20 -1.49
N GLN A 224 0.53 13.98 -2.51
CA GLN A 224 -0.86 14.46 -2.53
C GLN A 224 -1.71 13.78 -1.42
N ILE A 225 -1.46 12.50 -1.14
CA ILE A 225 -2.11 11.75 -0.05
C ILE A 225 -1.67 12.33 1.31
N TYR A 226 -0.37 12.49 1.54
CA TYR A 226 0.19 13.13 2.73
C TYR A 226 -0.43 14.52 2.97
N LYS A 227 -0.50 15.37 1.94
CA LYS A 227 -1.13 16.70 2.01
C LYS A 227 -2.61 16.63 2.40
N LYS A 228 -3.37 15.66 1.87
CA LYS A 228 -4.78 15.46 2.26
C LYS A 228 -4.92 14.99 3.70
N VAL A 229 -4.19 13.95 4.09
CA VAL A 229 -4.22 13.35 5.43
C VAL A 229 -3.86 14.38 6.50
N THR A 230 -2.75 15.10 6.34
CA THR A 230 -2.29 16.14 7.29
C THR A 230 -3.21 17.38 7.32
N SER A 231 -3.91 17.70 6.24
CA SER A 231 -4.95 18.76 6.23
C SER A 231 -6.36 18.27 6.60
N GLY A 232 -6.51 17.05 7.11
CA GLY A 232 -7.79 16.49 7.56
C GLY A 232 -8.79 16.19 6.45
N LYS A 233 -8.34 16.15 5.18
CA LYS A 233 -9.19 15.87 4.02
C LYS A 233 -9.34 14.36 3.83
N LEU A 234 -10.53 13.85 4.10
CA LEU A 234 -10.89 12.45 3.86
C LEU A 234 -10.96 12.13 2.34
N PRO A 235 -10.78 10.86 1.93
CA PRO A 235 -10.90 10.45 0.53
C PRO A 235 -12.25 10.79 -0.10
N ASP A 236 -12.30 11.02 -1.41
CA ASP A 236 -13.55 11.19 -2.15
C ASP A 236 -14.52 10.00 -1.94
N ALA A 237 -13.96 8.79 -1.85
CA ALA A 237 -14.67 7.55 -1.56
C ALA A 237 -15.52 7.62 -0.27
N PHE A 238 -15.08 8.37 0.76
CA PHE A 238 -15.82 8.52 2.03
C PHE A 238 -17.21 9.11 1.81
N TYR A 239 -17.32 10.09 0.91
CA TYR A 239 -18.59 10.74 0.57
C TYR A 239 -19.48 9.86 -0.32
N ARG A 240 -18.91 8.83 -0.98
CA ARG A 240 -19.64 7.81 -1.76
C ARG A 240 -20.24 6.68 -0.90
N VAL A 241 -19.96 6.61 0.41
CA VAL A 241 -20.55 5.60 1.31
C VAL A 241 -22.04 5.88 1.51
N ASN A 242 -22.90 5.10 0.84
CA ASN A 242 -24.36 5.30 0.82
C ASN A 242 -25.03 5.17 2.20
N ASP A 243 -24.62 4.19 3.02
CA ASP A 243 -25.20 3.95 4.34
C ASP A 243 -24.72 4.99 5.37
N ALA A 244 -25.65 5.73 5.97
CA ALA A 244 -25.33 6.87 6.84
C ALA A 244 -24.68 6.46 8.16
N ASP A 245 -25.11 5.34 8.76
CA ASP A 245 -24.52 4.82 9.99
C ASP A 245 -23.13 4.25 9.73
N ALA A 246 -22.91 3.59 8.58
CA ALA A 246 -21.60 3.14 8.15
C ALA A 246 -20.63 4.30 7.91
N ARG A 247 -21.09 5.36 7.23
CA ARG A 247 -20.27 6.58 7.00
C ARG A 247 -19.93 7.26 8.33
N ARG A 248 -20.88 7.33 9.27
CA ARG A 248 -20.66 7.84 10.63
C ARG A 248 -19.65 6.97 11.40
N PHE A 249 -19.76 5.65 11.32
CA PHE A 249 -18.87 4.70 11.98
C PHE A 249 -17.43 4.79 11.44
N ILE A 250 -17.25 4.87 10.11
CA ILE A 250 -15.94 5.16 9.49
C ILE A 250 -15.44 6.54 9.96
N GLY A 251 -16.31 7.56 9.96
CA GLY A 251 -15.96 8.91 10.42
C GLY A 251 -15.40 8.93 11.84
N ARG A 252 -15.93 8.12 12.76
CA ARG A 252 -15.38 7.95 14.13
C ARG A 252 -13.95 7.38 14.15
N CYS A 253 -13.56 6.59 13.15
CA CYS A 253 -12.23 6.00 13.05
C CYS A 253 -11.20 6.99 12.47
N LEU A 254 -11.64 7.96 11.67
CA LEU A 254 -10.78 8.89 10.91
C LEU A 254 -10.64 10.29 11.57
N VAL A 255 -10.99 10.42 12.86
CA VAL A 255 -10.72 11.62 13.66
C VAL A 255 -9.26 11.66 14.16
N PRO A 256 -8.74 12.81 14.63
CA PRO A 256 -7.45 12.90 15.32
C PRO A 256 -7.37 11.93 16.52
N ALA A 257 -6.19 11.37 16.78
CA ALA A 257 -5.98 10.29 17.77
C ALA A 257 -6.64 10.57 19.14
N SER A 258 -6.49 11.80 19.66
CA SER A 258 -7.07 12.26 20.94
C SER A 258 -8.60 12.16 21.06
N HIS A 259 -9.31 11.95 19.96
CA HIS A 259 -10.77 11.76 19.90
C HIS A 259 -11.17 10.39 19.32
N ARG A 260 -10.18 9.57 18.91
CA ARG A 260 -10.41 8.30 18.22
C ARG A 260 -10.70 7.21 19.26
N PRO A 261 -11.82 6.47 19.13
CA PRO A 261 -12.14 5.39 20.05
C PRO A 261 -11.16 4.23 19.90
N SER A 262 -10.90 3.52 20.99
CA SER A 262 -10.16 2.26 20.97
C SER A 262 -10.89 1.18 20.15
N ALA A 263 -10.17 0.15 19.71
CA ALA A 263 -10.77 -1.01 19.04
C ALA A 263 -11.85 -1.70 19.91
N GLN A 264 -11.66 -1.68 21.23
CA GLN A 264 -12.60 -2.25 22.21
C GLN A 264 -13.89 -1.42 22.33
N GLU A 265 -13.83 -0.09 22.23
CA GLU A 265 -15.02 0.77 22.22
C GLU A 265 -15.79 0.69 20.89
N LEU A 266 -15.09 0.53 19.76
CA LEU A 266 -15.74 0.32 18.46
C LEU A 266 -16.51 -1.01 18.40
N LEU A 267 -16.06 -2.05 19.11
CA LEU A 267 -16.82 -3.31 19.27
C LEU A 267 -18.16 -3.14 20.01
N LEU A 268 -18.34 -2.04 20.76
CA LEU A 268 -19.58 -1.69 21.47
C LEU A 268 -20.47 -0.72 20.67
N ASP A 269 -20.07 -0.29 19.48
CA ASP A 269 -20.84 0.65 18.67
C ASP A 269 -22.17 0.01 18.16
N PRO A 270 -23.31 0.71 18.25
CA PRO A 270 -24.59 0.24 17.70
C PRO A 270 -24.52 -0.23 16.24
N PHE A 271 -23.66 0.37 15.40
CA PHE A 271 -23.48 -0.04 14.00
C PHE A 271 -22.99 -1.49 13.85
N LEU A 272 -22.26 -2.03 14.82
CA LEU A 272 -21.76 -3.41 14.79
C LEU A 272 -22.66 -4.41 15.54
N SER A 273 -23.70 -3.93 16.23
CA SER A 273 -24.65 -4.76 16.97
C SER A 273 -25.40 -5.72 16.04
N THR A 274 -25.67 -6.93 16.52
CA THR A 274 -26.30 -8.01 15.75
C THR A 274 -27.83 -7.92 15.67
N GLN A 275 -28.43 -6.87 16.24
CA GLN A 275 -29.85 -6.61 16.11
C GLN A 275 -30.10 -5.94 14.75
N ASP A 276 -30.65 -6.70 13.80
CA ASP A 276 -31.21 -6.17 12.56
C ASP A 276 -32.48 -5.36 12.90
N THR A 277 -32.29 -4.14 13.44
CA THR A 277 -33.36 -3.25 13.92
C THR A 277 -34.11 -2.62 12.76
N THR A 278 -34.90 -3.41 12.04
CA THR A 278 -35.88 -2.98 11.04
C THR A 278 -37.12 -2.34 11.69
N MET A 279 -36.90 -1.43 12.64
CA MET A 279 -37.95 -0.56 13.17
C MET A 279 -37.95 0.75 12.41
N THR A 280 -38.80 0.83 11.40
CA THR A 280 -39.17 2.09 10.74
C THR A 280 -39.77 3.05 11.75
N LEU A 281 -39.00 4.07 12.16
CA LEU A 281 -39.50 5.19 12.96
C LEU A 281 -39.36 6.49 12.17
N SER A 282 -40.45 7.27 12.17
CA SER A 282 -40.66 8.44 11.33
C SER A 282 -39.77 9.63 11.74
N PRO A 283 -39.44 10.55 10.81
CA PRO A 283 -38.67 11.75 11.12
C PRO A 283 -39.42 12.69 12.09
N PRO A 284 -38.70 13.44 12.94
CA PRO A 284 -39.30 14.47 13.79
C PRO A 284 -39.75 15.70 12.96
N PRO A 285 -40.70 16.51 13.48
CA PRO A 285 -41.28 17.63 12.73
C PRO A 285 -40.34 18.83 12.60
N LEU A 286 -40.42 19.52 11.46
CA LEU A 286 -39.75 20.79 11.18
C LEU A 286 -40.41 21.96 11.93
N LEU A 287 -39.60 22.93 12.38
CA LEU A 287 -40.03 24.26 12.83
C LEU A 287 -39.11 25.35 12.22
N PRO A 288 -39.58 26.62 12.12
CA PRO A 288 -39.22 27.49 10.99
C PRO A 288 -38.03 28.43 11.21
N ALA A 289 -37.47 28.91 10.09
CA ALA A 289 -36.46 29.96 10.02
C ALA A 289 -37.06 31.30 9.56
N LEU A 290 -36.45 32.43 9.94
CA LEU A 290 -36.64 33.84 9.50
C LEU A 290 -35.65 34.73 10.31
N PRO A 291 -35.26 35.94 9.86
CA PRO A 291 -34.90 36.43 8.51
C PRO A 291 -33.48 37.04 8.45
N THR A 292 -33.11 37.65 7.31
CA THR A 292 -31.76 38.19 7.00
C THR A 292 -31.66 39.73 6.94
N SER A 293 -30.50 40.26 7.33
CA SER A 293 -29.90 41.56 6.94
C SER A 293 -28.38 41.46 7.20
N GLY A 294 -27.43 41.88 6.36
CA GLY A 294 -27.32 43.14 5.59
C GLY A 294 -26.38 44.10 6.38
N ASP A 295 -25.35 44.75 5.83
CA ASP A 295 -24.90 44.92 4.43
C ASP A 295 -23.40 45.36 4.40
N ARG A 296 -22.73 45.28 3.23
CA ARG A 296 -21.50 46.00 2.78
C ARG A 296 -20.10 45.81 3.43
N ASN A 297 -19.10 45.65 2.53
CA ASN A 297 -17.80 46.35 2.36
C ASN A 297 -16.88 46.69 3.56
N ASP A 298 -15.56 46.81 3.41
CA ASP A 298 -14.68 46.89 2.22
C ASP A 298 -13.29 46.27 2.48
N ASN A 299 -12.49 46.04 1.45
CA ASN A 299 -11.07 45.64 1.56
C ASN A 299 -10.17 46.86 1.85
N PRO A 300 -8.99 46.69 2.46
CA PRO A 300 -7.79 46.68 1.61
C PRO A 300 -6.69 45.67 2.02
N GLU A 301 -6.26 44.91 1.03
CA GLU A 301 -4.85 44.69 0.64
C GLU A 301 -3.75 45.20 1.61
N GLU A 302 -3.16 44.28 2.39
CA GLU A 302 -1.84 44.45 3.01
C GLU A 302 -0.81 43.60 2.26
N ALA A 303 0.46 44.03 2.26
CA ALA A 303 1.44 43.64 1.24
C ALA A 303 2.29 42.41 1.59
N GLU A 304 2.66 41.67 0.53
CA GLU A 304 3.68 40.62 0.51
C GLU A 304 5.01 41.07 1.18
N PRO A 305 5.51 40.37 2.22
CA PRO A 305 6.89 40.50 2.64
C PRO A 305 7.81 39.76 1.66
N VAL A 306 8.92 40.39 1.26
CA VAL A 306 9.90 39.76 0.34
C VAL A 306 10.57 38.58 1.04
N ALA A 307 10.28 37.36 0.58
CA ALA A 307 10.67 36.11 1.24
C ALA A 307 12.18 35.97 1.48
N ALA A 308 12.55 35.52 2.68
CA ALA A 308 13.88 34.97 2.94
C ALA A 308 13.89 33.46 2.61
N ARG A 309 15.07 32.91 2.32
CA ARG A 309 15.22 31.52 1.86
C ARG A 309 14.94 30.54 3.01
N THR A 310 14.02 29.61 2.82
CA THR A 310 13.81 28.47 3.72
C THR A 310 15.05 27.57 3.72
N ASP A 311 15.39 27.00 4.87
CA ASP A 311 16.37 25.90 4.91
C ASP A 311 15.64 24.57 4.68
N MET A 312 16.18 23.77 3.77
CA MET A 312 15.59 22.50 3.36
C MET A 312 16.70 21.47 3.21
N THR A 313 16.49 20.30 3.78
CA THR A 313 17.33 19.12 3.55
C THR A 313 16.48 17.97 3.06
N ILE A 314 17.02 17.17 2.15
CA ILE A 314 16.39 15.95 1.63
C ILE A 314 17.28 14.78 2.04
N THR A 315 16.67 13.78 2.66
CA THR A 315 17.33 12.55 3.13
C THR A 315 16.46 11.35 2.79
N GLY A 316 17.04 10.28 2.26
CA GLY A 316 16.30 9.11 1.80
C GLY A 316 16.62 7.86 2.60
N LYS A 317 15.61 7.02 2.80
CA LYS A 317 15.76 5.61 3.18
C LYS A 317 15.28 4.75 2.03
N LEU A 318 16.23 4.10 1.34
CA LEU A 318 15.93 3.13 0.30
C LEU A 318 15.25 1.90 0.90
N ASN A 319 14.02 1.62 0.47
CA ASN A 319 13.32 0.38 0.78
C ASN A 319 13.70 -0.63 -0.32
N THR A 320 14.72 -1.46 -0.06
CA THR A 320 15.30 -2.44 -1.03
C THR A 320 14.38 -3.62 -1.36
N ASP A 321 13.08 -3.40 -1.26
CA ASP A 321 12.02 -4.38 -1.03
C ASP A 321 10.94 -4.27 -2.13
N ASP A 322 10.62 -3.04 -2.53
CA ASP A 322 9.61 -2.66 -3.53
C ASP A 322 10.16 -1.68 -4.59
N ASP A 323 11.48 -1.51 -4.65
CA ASP A 323 12.19 -0.51 -5.45
C ASP A 323 11.70 0.93 -5.22
N THR A 324 11.29 1.25 -3.98
CA THR A 324 10.95 2.63 -3.56
C THR A 324 12.00 3.25 -2.64
N ILE A 325 12.13 4.57 -2.68
CA ILE A 325 12.90 5.37 -1.71
C ILE A 325 11.92 6.21 -0.89
N PHE A 326 11.87 5.99 0.42
CA PHE A 326 11.16 6.90 1.33
C PHE A 326 12.02 8.15 1.54
N LEU A 327 11.68 9.21 0.83
CA LEU A 327 12.32 10.52 0.94
C LEU A 327 11.68 11.29 2.12
N LYS A 328 12.52 11.68 3.07
CA LYS A 328 12.24 12.66 4.12
C LYS A 328 12.78 14.02 3.65
N VAL A 329 11.87 14.94 3.38
CA VAL A 329 12.15 16.35 3.12
C VAL A 329 11.87 17.13 4.40
N GLN A 330 12.92 17.65 5.03
CA GLN A 330 12.80 18.52 6.21
C GLN A 330 12.86 19.97 5.76
N ILE A 331 11.78 20.73 5.96
CA ILE A 331 11.68 22.16 5.67
C ILE A 331 11.65 22.91 7.00
N VAL A 332 12.52 23.90 7.18
CA VAL A 332 12.54 24.77 8.37
C VAL A 332 11.95 26.13 8.00
N ASP A 333 10.86 26.53 8.68
CA ASP A 333 10.26 27.86 8.47
C ASP A 333 11.03 28.98 9.19
N GLU A 334 10.74 30.25 8.84
CA GLU A 334 11.42 31.43 9.41
C GLU A 334 11.31 31.54 10.94
N ALA A 335 10.32 30.87 11.55
CA ALA A 335 10.14 30.79 13.00
C ALA A 335 10.90 29.61 13.65
N GLY A 336 11.62 28.81 12.86
CA GLY A 336 12.44 27.69 13.32
C GLY A 336 11.68 26.36 13.47
N HIS A 337 10.43 26.25 13.03
CA HIS A 337 9.72 24.98 13.06
C HIS A 337 10.14 24.10 11.90
N SER A 338 10.70 22.93 12.20
CA SER A 338 11.02 21.93 11.18
C SER A 338 9.81 21.04 10.88
N ARG A 339 9.33 21.07 9.65
CA ARG A 339 8.27 20.20 9.13
C ARG A 339 8.93 19.03 8.40
N ASN A 340 8.67 17.81 8.83
CA ASN A 340 9.21 16.60 8.21
C ASN A 340 8.16 16.00 7.26
N ILE A 341 8.41 16.05 5.96
CA ILE A 341 7.51 15.56 4.92
C ILE A 341 8.08 14.24 4.41
N TYR A 342 7.29 13.17 4.46
CA TYR A 342 7.73 11.82 4.09
C TYR A 342 6.88 11.26 2.96
N PHE A 343 7.51 10.79 1.88
CA PHE A 343 6.83 10.12 0.79
C PHE A 343 7.72 9.03 0.16
N PRO A 344 7.17 7.87 -0.24
CA PRO A 344 7.86 6.96 -1.15
C PRO A 344 7.95 7.56 -2.57
N PHE A 345 9.07 7.28 -3.22
CA PHE A 345 9.43 7.60 -4.61
C PHE A 345 9.71 6.27 -5.33
N ASP A 346 9.03 5.98 -6.44
CA ASP A 346 9.25 4.79 -7.26
C ASP A 346 10.47 4.97 -8.17
N ILE A 347 11.52 4.16 -8.00
CA ILE A 347 12.78 4.27 -8.74
C ILE A 347 12.60 4.00 -10.25
N ALA A 348 11.55 3.24 -10.62
CA ALA A 348 11.23 2.87 -12.00
C ALA A 348 10.09 3.71 -12.61
N GLY A 349 9.23 4.30 -11.77
CA GLY A 349 8.07 5.10 -12.18
C GLY A 349 8.27 6.61 -12.15
N ASP A 350 8.93 7.14 -11.12
CA ASP A 350 8.99 8.58 -10.85
C ASP A 350 10.25 9.25 -11.44
N THR A 351 10.13 10.49 -11.92
CA THR A 351 11.28 11.36 -12.17
C THR A 351 11.45 12.39 -11.07
N ALA A 352 12.71 12.68 -10.69
CA ALA A 352 13.03 13.71 -9.70
C ALA A 352 12.46 15.09 -10.08
N THR A 353 12.37 15.39 -11.38
CA THR A 353 11.84 16.64 -11.93
C THR A 353 10.32 16.75 -11.80
N GLU A 354 9.57 15.67 -12.02
CA GLU A 354 8.12 15.67 -11.85
C GLU A 354 7.75 15.75 -10.37
N VAL A 355 8.38 14.92 -9.53
CA VAL A 355 8.20 14.95 -8.08
C VAL A 355 8.55 16.31 -7.49
N ALA A 356 9.64 16.97 -7.94
CA ALA A 356 10.00 18.31 -7.48
C ALA A 356 8.99 19.40 -7.92
N ARG A 357 8.46 19.32 -9.15
CA ARG A 357 7.40 20.23 -9.62
C ARG A 357 6.11 20.04 -8.84
N GLU A 358 5.74 18.80 -8.53
CA GLU A 358 4.58 18.50 -7.70
C GLU A 358 4.80 18.90 -6.23
N MET A 359 6.01 18.73 -5.69
CA MET A 359 6.38 19.25 -4.36
C MET A 359 6.23 20.77 -4.27
N VAL A 360 6.78 21.54 -5.22
CA VAL A 360 6.64 23.00 -5.24
C VAL A 360 5.17 23.42 -5.30
N LYS A 361 4.40 22.81 -6.21
CA LYS A 361 2.98 23.09 -6.42
C LYS A 361 2.08 22.67 -5.24
N GLU A 362 2.39 21.58 -4.56
CA GLU A 362 1.51 21.01 -3.54
C GLU A 362 1.95 21.33 -2.10
N LEU A 363 3.24 21.53 -1.82
CA LEU A 363 3.74 21.80 -0.46
C LEU A 363 3.90 23.30 -0.15
N ASP A 364 3.47 24.17 -1.09
CA ASP A 364 3.46 25.64 -0.96
C ASP A 364 4.87 26.24 -0.80
N ILE A 365 5.85 25.63 -1.50
CA ILE A 365 7.26 26.04 -1.47
C ILE A 365 7.46 27.14 -2.52
N THR A 366 7.22 28.39 -2.14
CA THR A 366 7.25 29.55 -3.05
C THR A 366 8.65 30.14 -3.30
N ASP A 367 9.67 29.69 -2.57
CA ASP A 367 11.01 30.30 -2.50
C ASP A 367 12.12 29.53 -3.24
N ARG A 368 11.80 28.38 -3.85
CA ARG A 368 12.76 27.49 -4.54
C ARG A 368 12.26 27.06 -5.91
N ASP A 369 13.18 27.02 -6.88
CA ASP A 369 12.87 26.49 -8.21
C ASP A 369 12.76 24.96 -8.18
N PRO A 370 11.80 24.34 -8.91
CA PRO A 370 11.70 22.89 -9.01
C PRO A 370 12.99 22.18 -9.45
N SER A 371 13.86 22.83 -10.23
CA SER A 371 15.14 22.27 -10.64
C SER A 371 16.15 22.14 -9.49
N GLU A 372 16.16 23.06 -8.51
CA GLU A 372 17.02 22.93 -7.31
C GLU A 372 16.56 21.73 -6.47
N ILE A 373 15.25 21.57 -6.28
CA ILE A 373 14.67 20.45 -5.53
C ILE A 373 14.87 19.13 -6.28
N ALA A 374 14.71 19.11 -7.61
CA ALA A 374 14.99 17.94 -8.43
C ALA A 374 16.46 17.51 -8.32
N ALA A 375 17.40 18.45 -8.33
CA ALA A 375 18.83 18.17 -8.14
C ALA A 375 19.13 17.60 -6.74
N MET A 376 18.49 18.11 -5.69
CA MET A 376 18.61 17.58 -4.33
C MET A 376 18.05 16.15 -4.21
N ILE A 377 16.88 15.89 -4.81
CA ILE A 377 16.29 14.54 -4.88
C ILE A 377 17.23 13.60 -5.64
N GLN A 378 17.68 13.98 -6.85
CA GLN A 378 18.58 13.20 -7.68
C GLN A 378 19.91 12.89 -6.97
N GLN A 379 20.49 13.86 -6.26
CA GLN A 379 21.74 13.65 -5.50
C GLN A 379 21.55 12.60 -4.41
N GLU A 380 20.42 12.61 -3.70
CA GLU A 380 20.14 11.64 -2.64
C GLU A 380 19.76 10.25 -3.18
N ILE A 381 19.03 10.18 -4.30
CA ILE A 381 18.79 8.93 -5.03
C ILE A 381 20.12 8.32 -5.49
N MET A 382 21.00 9.09 -6.13
CA MET A 382 22.33 8.62 -6.57
C MET A 382 23.24 8.21 -5.40
N ARG A 383 23.06 8.78 -4.20
CA ARG A 383 23.76 8.36 -2.97
C ARG A 383 23.29 7.01 -2.45
N LEU A 384 22.05 6.64 -2.73
CA LEU A 384 21.42 5.38 -2.29
C LEU A 384 21.50 4.27 -3.35
N VAL A 385 21.43 4.64 -4.64
CA VAL A 385 21.45 3.75 -5.81
C VAL A 385 22.44 4.32 -6.84
N PRO A 386 23.74 3.97 -6.76
CA PRO A 386 24.78 4.57 -7.61
C PRO A 386 24.62 4.30 -9.12
N ASP A 387 23.92 3.22 -9.49
CA ASP A 387 23.69 2.83 -10.88
C ASP A 387 22.37 3.42 -11.46
N TRP A 388 21.70 4.36 -10.76
CA TRP A 388 20.45 4.96 -11.24
C TRP A 388 20.70 5.92 -12.42
N VAL A 389 20.36 5.45 -13.62
CA VAL A 389 20.33 6.28 -14.84
C VAL A 389 19.02 7.08 -14.84
N GLY A 390 19.06 8.25 -14.21
CA GLY A 390 17.92 9.17 -14.15
C GLY A 390 17.35 9.51 -15.53
N GLY A 391 16.02 9.53 -15.63
CA GLY A 391 15.31 9.66 -16.90
C GLY A 391 15.53 11.00 -17.60
N GLY A 392 16.42 11.02 -18.61
CA GLY A 392 16.43 12.02 -19.68
C GLY A 392 16.78 13.45 -19.26
N CYS A 393 18.03 13.70 -18.83
CA CYS A 393 18.57 15.05 -18.83
C CYS A 393 18.96 15.49 -20.25
N ASP A 394 18.09 16.27 -20.92
CA ASP A 394 18.39 16.90 -22.21
C ASP A 394 17.98 18.38 -22.18
N ASP A 395 18.77 19.17 -21.45
CA ASP A 395 18.63 20.63 -21.30
C ASP A 395 20.00 21.29 -21.59
N GLN A 396 20.61 20.95 -22.73
CA GLN A 396 21.76 21.70 -23.25
C GLN A 396 21.26 22.93 -24.02
N GLN A 397 21.35 24.09 -23.38
CA GLN A 397 21.06 25.38 -24.00
C GLN A 397 22.14 25.76 -25.02
N GLU A 398 22.04 25.24 -26.25
CA GLU A 398 22.89 25.66 -27.37
C GLU A 398 22.58 27.11 -27.78
N TYR A 399 23.46 28.02 -27.36
CA TYR A 399 23.31 29.46 -27.46
C TYR A 399 23.67 29.99 -28.85
N TYR A 400 22.78 29.82 -29.83
CA TYR A 400 23.02 30.28 -31.21
C TYR A 400 22.55 31.73 -31.43
N THR A 401 23.53 32.61 -31.67
CA THR A 401 23.34 34.03 -32.01
C THR A 401 22.78 34.23 -33.42
N TYR A 402 21.78 35.11 -33.56
CA TYR A 402 21.34 35.62 -34.86
C TYR A 402 22.45 36.46 -35.54
N ALA A 403 22.71 36.15 -36.81
CA ALA A 403 23.40 37.01 -37.78
C ALA A 403 22.91 36.64 -39.19
N ASP A 404 22.62 37.62 -40.02
CA ASP A 404 21.93 37.45 -41.31
C ASP A 404 22.83 36.85 -42.41
N ASN A 405 22.26 36.02 -43.30
CA ASN A 405 21.97 36.40 -44.70
C ASN A 405 21.41 35.22 -45.54
N ASP A 406 20.44 35.57 -46.38
CA ASP A 406 20.10 35.07 -47.73
C ASP A 406 19.97 33.57 -48.08
N ASP A 407 18.79 33.27 -48.67
CA ASP A 407 18.47 32.27 -49.71
C ASP A 407 18.64 30.75 -49.42
N ASN A 408 17.73 29.84 -49.80
CA ASN A 408 16.58 29.97 -50.73
C ASN A 408 15.39 29.02 -50.38
N GLU A 409 14.33 29.10 -51.19
CA GLU A 409 13.05 28.32 -51.21
C GLU A 409 13.23 26.77 -51.10
N GLU A 410 12.26 25.92 -50.69
CA GLU A 410 10.77 25.92 -50.85
C GLU A 410 9.99 25.38 -49.60
N GLN A 411 8.65 25.24 -49.69
CA GLN A 411 7.71 24.88 -48.59
C GLN A 411 7.17 23.40 -48.61
N PRO A 412 6.57 22.88 -47.49
CA PRO A 412 6.14 21.46 -47.32
C PRO A 412 4.69 21.16 -47.82
N PRO A 413 3.56 20.91 -47.08
CA PRO A 413 3.21 20.52 -45.68
C PRO A 413 2.35 19.20 -45.55
N PHE A 414 1.71 18.98 -44.37
CA PHE A 414 0.51 18.14 -44.05
C PHE A 414 0.58 16.76 -43.31
N TYR A 415 0.72 16.86 -41.97
CA TYR A 415 -0.14 16.37 -40.84
C TYR A 415 -1.06 15.10 -40.86
N TYR A 416 -1.38 14.65 -39.62
CA TYR A 416 -2.56 13.89 -39.09
C TYR A 416 -2.54 12.34 -38.92
N LEU A 417 -2.04 11.91 -37.75
CA LEU A 417 -2.74 11.20 -36.65
C LEU A 417 -3.73 10.01 -36.88
N SER A 418 -3.56 9.00 -36.00
CA SER A 418 -4.60 8.22 -35.26
C SER A 418 -4.93 6.75 -35.62
N SER A 419 -4.55 5.85 -34.70
CA SER A 419 -5.35 4.77 -34.06
C SER A 419 -6.17 3.73 -34.87
N SER A 420 -5.75 2.44 -34.79
CA SER A 420 -6.47 1.25 -34.22
C SER A 420 -7.93 0.86 -34.64
N PRO A 421 -8.39 -0.42 -34.49
CA PRO A 421 -7.71 -1.73 -34.41
C PRO A 421 -8.47 -2.92 -35.14
N THR A 422 -8.16 -4.18 -34.78
CA THR A 422 -9.01 -5.43 -34.79
C THR A 422 -9.33 -6.28 -36.06
N SER A 423 -8.70 -7.47 -36.11
CA SER A 423 -9.27 -8.85 -36.26
C SER A 423 -9.98 -9.44 -37.53
N SER A 424 -9.39 -10.55 -38.04
CA SER A 424 -9.97 -11.90 -38.31
C SER A 424 -10.44 -12.41 -39.71
N ASN A 425 -10.20 -13.73 -39.92
CA ASN A 425 -10.85 -14.77 -40.78
C ASN A 425 -10.52 -15.02 -42.28
N GLY A 426 -10.13 -16.29 -42.57
CA GLY A 426 -10.38 -17.07 -43.82
C GLY A 426 -9.27 -17.14 -44.90
N SER A 427 -9.13 -18.16 -45.77
CA SER A 427 -9.71 -19.54 -45.88
C SER A 427 -9.00 -20.41 -46.99
N HIS A 428 -8.92 -21.75 -46.83
CA HIS A 428 -8.75 -22.82 -47.88
C HIS A 428 -7.42 -22.88 -48.72
N CYS A 429 -6.98 -23.98 -49.39
CA CYS A 429 -7.45 -25.39 -49.53
C CYS A 429 -6.36 -26.41 -50.03
N GLY A 430 -6.58 -27.73 -49.82
CA GLY A 430 -5.99 -28.88 -50.59
C GLY A 430 -4.61 -29.43 -50.14
N THR A 431 -4.19 -30.69 -50.36
CA THR A 431 -4.84 -31.99 -50.77
C THR A 431 -3.95 -33.19 -50.32
N GLY A 432 -4.50 -34.41 -50.16
CA GLY A 432 -3.74 -35.66 -49.80
C GLY A 432 -3.17 -36.44 -51.02
N PRO A 433 -2.88 -37.78 -50.95
CA PRO A 433 -3.35 -38.77 -49.94
C PRO A 433 -2.39 -39.97 -49.57
N THR A 434 -2.97 -41.01 -48.94
CA THR A 434 -2.66 -42.48 -48.93
C THR A 434 -1.57 -43.15 -48.04
N THR A 435 -2.04 -44.12 -47.21
CA THR A 435 -1.42 -45.43 -46.80
C THR A 435 -0.09 -45.46 -46.01
N SER A 436 0.23 -46.42 -45.11
CA SER A 436 -0.47 -47.53 -44.38
C SER A 436 0.56 -48.23 -43.44
N GLY A 437 0.26 -49.00 -42.39
CA GLY A 437 -1.02 -49.38 -41.74
C GLY A 437 -0.92 -50.76 -41.02
N GLY A 438 -1.36 -50.86 -39.75
CA GLY A 438 -1.28 -52.07 -38.89
C GLY A 438 -0.15 -52.03 -37.84
N GLY A 439 -0.18 -52.76 -36.71
CA GLY A 439 -1.25 -53.61 -36.16
C GLY A 439 -0.78 -54.43 -34.93
N HIS A 440 -1.72 -54.80 -34.03
CA HIS A 440 -1.53 -55.56 -32.76
C HIS A 440 -0.66 -54.90 -31.67
N GLY A 441 -0.91 -55.14 -30.37
CA GLY A 441 -2.02 -55.86 -29.73
C GLY A 441 -1.95 -55.77 -28.20
N GLY A 442 -3.09 -55.77 -27.52
CA GLY A 442 -3.18 -55.69 -26.05
C GLY A 442 -3.46 -57.03 -25.36
N TRP A 443 -3.16 -57.12 -24.07
CA TRP A 443 -3.58 -58.20 -23.16
C TRP A 443 -3.98 -57.65 -21.77
N PHE A 444 -4.53 -58.53 -20.92
CA PHE A 444 -5.42 -58.21 -19.79
C PHE A 444 -4.76 -58.35 -18.40
N GLN A 445 -5.41 -57.72 -17.40
CA GLN A 445 -5.34 -58.02 -15.94
C GLN A 445 -3.98 -57.81 -15.22
N GLY A 446 -3.96 -57.58 -13.89
CA GLY A 446 -5.07 -57.40 -12.95
C GLY A 446 -4.60 -57.56 -11.48
N ALA A 447 -5.55 -57.40 -10.54
CA ALA A 447 -5.41 -57.20 -9.08
C ALA A 447 -5.29 -55.73 -8.65
#